data_AF-A0A9N9RWH6-F1
#
_entry.id   AF-A0A9N9RWH6-F1
#
_cell.length_a   1.000
_cell.length_b   1.000
_cell.length_c   1.000
_cell.angle_alpha   90.00
_cell.angle_beta   90.00
_cell.angle_gamma   90.00
#
_symmetry.space_group_name_H-M   'P 1'
#
loop_
_entity.id
_entity.type
_entity.pdbx_description
1 polymer ?
#
loop_
_entity_poly.entity_id
_entity_poly.type
_entity_poly.pdbx_seq_one_letter_code
_entity_poly.pdbx_strand_id
1 'polypeptide(L)'
;MCRIQSEYIEDNYNKGSLWARKLRDSWGKFPSGIFSGNYFDFGHYDQCIDFKHFSEDVGKIQGQYCLIKFPYQQKMRNDVSYVPRFAVDPHSSEVNIGIGICFPQACNHEDIKDVGNSTLMTLMNISLPSSYQPELFCSAKRDSFKFNALQMSVLAIFCVIVILIILSTLYEVTRNILSHPINHLFASFSLYSNSKIMMTMKPFSSKEMMFLHGIRAITIIWILFGHTHLTYYNLPAINSLYFFEWIRKIPAAIILTGTMGVDTFFFMSSLLLTMSVFRELDRTKRINLLLLYLKRYIRITVPLAVMIAFTVTFYFHLSDGPLWNMLINKLATDYCEKWWWSTLLYVGNFANPKQLCFGHSWYLLVDMQLYFLSPIILYPLWKFKKHYKVMIPMIFFITSLGMIYVYLVMYLKEFRVAGKLYGKFYSC
;
A
#
# COMPACT_ATOMS: atom_id res chain seq x y z
N MET A 1 -27.69 20.56 -16.41
CA MET A 1 -27.64 21.10 -15.03
C MET A 1 -26.23 21.61 -14.68
N CYS A 2 -25.18 20.79 -14.83
CA CYS A 2 -23.79 21.20 -14.58
C CYS A 2 -23.43 22.55 -15.21
N ARG A 3 -23.60 22.69 -16.53
CA ARG A 3 -23.29 23.92 -17.26
C ARG A 3 -23.98 25.16 -16.69
N ILE A 4 -25.28 25.09 -16.41
CA ILE A 4 -26.07 26.19 -15.82
C ILE A 4 -25.50 26.59 -14.44
N GLN A 5 -25.19 25.62 -13.58
CA GLN A 5 -24.60 25.90 -12.26
C GLN A 5 -23.19 26.48 -12.38
N SER A 6 -22.37 26.00 -13.32
CA SER A 6 -21.02 26.52 -13.57
C SER A 6 -21.06 27.96 -14.10
N GLU A 7 -21.92 28.27 -15.08
CA GLU A 7 -22.13 29.63 -15.60
C GLU A 7 -22.62 30.57 -14.49
N TYR A 8 -23.56 30.12 -13.64
CA TYR A 8 -24.01 30.88 -12.48
C TYR A 8 -22.89 31.20 -11.48
N ILE A 9 -21.99 30.25 -11.22
CA ILE A 9 -20.82 30.46 -10.36
C ILE A 9 -19.89 31.51 -10.97
N GLU A 10 -19.63 31.44 -12.27
CA GLU A 10 -18.75 32.37 -12.98
C GLU A 10 -19.31 33.80 -12.99
N ASP A 11 -20.60 33.96 -13.26
CA ASP A 11 -21.29 35.25 -13.19
C ASP A 11 -21.20 35.88 -11.81
N ASN A 12 -21.41 35.08 -10.76
CA ASN A 12 -21.32 35.57 -9.38
C ASN A 12 -19.88 35.87 -8.95
N TYR A 13 -18.90 35.13 -9.48
CA TYR A 13 -17.49 35.42 -9.29
C TYR A 13 -17.13 36.79 -9.90
N ASN A 14 -17.56 37.05 -11.14
CA ASN A 14 -17.35 38.31 -11.85
C ASN A 14 -18.06 39.48 -11.18
N LYS A 15 -19.26 39.26 -10.62
CA LYS A 15 -19.98 40.24 -9.79
C LYS A 15 -19.34 40.49 -8.42
N GLY A 16 -18.29 39.75 -8.06
CA GLY A 16 -17.54 39.94 -6.82
C GLY A 16 -18.16 39.27 -5.60
N SER A 17 -19.06 38.32 -5.78
CA SER A 17 -19.67 37.58 -4.68
C SER A 17 -18.63 36.81 -3.85
N LEU A 18 -18.68 36.98 -2.53
CA LEU A 18 -17.71 36.36 -1.62
C LEU A 18 -17.76 34.83 -1.66
N TRP A 19 -18.95 34.23 -1.75
CA TRP A 19 -19.07 32.76 -1.78
C TRP A 19 -18.49 32.17 -3.07
N ALA A 20 -18.69 32.85 -4.20
CA ALA A 20 -18.17 32.40 -5.50
C ALA A 20 -16.65 32.57 -5.57
N ARG A 21 -16.12 33.65 -5.00
CA ARG A 21 -14.67 33.86 -4.83
C ARG A 21 -14.04 32.82 -3.91
N LYS A 22 -14.69 32.46 -2.80
CA LYS A 22 -14.23 31.37 -1.92
C LYS A 22 -14.25 30.03 -2.64
N LEU A 23 -15.27 29.73 -3.44
CA LEU A 23 -15.28 28.51 -4.24
C LEU A 23 -14.13 28.50 -5.24
N ARG A 24 -13.88 29.61 -5.92
CA ARG A 24 -12.79 29.73 -6.89
C ARG A 24 -11.39 29.68 -6.23
N ASP A 25 -11.24 30.24 -5.05
CA ASP A 25 -10.01 30.18 -4.25
C ASP A 25 -9.65 28.73 -3.83
N SER A 26 -10.66 27.84 -3.73
CA SER A 26 -10.41 26.42 -3.45
C SER A 26 -9.72 25.67 -4.60
N TRP A 27 -9.66 26.25 -5.80
CA TRP A 27 -9.04 25.61 -6.96
C TRP A 27 -7.52 25.63 -6.84
N GLY A 28 -6.89 24.54 -7.26
CA GLY A 28 -5.46 24.44 -7.45
C GLY A 28 -5.00 25.40 -8.55
N LYS A 29 -3.76 25.87 -8.41
CA LYS A 29 -3.12 26.78 -9.36
C LYS A 29 -2.16 25.99 -10.23
N PHE A 30 -1.55 26.66 -11.20
CA PHE A 30 -0.43 26.05 -11.92
C PHE A 30 0.72 25.81 -10.91
N PRO A 31 1.24 24.58 -10.79
CA PRO A 31 2.21 24.28 -9.75
C PRO A 31 3.47 25.12 -9.94
N SER A 32 3.94 25.74 -8.85
CA SER A 32 5.23 26.41 -8.82
C SER A 32 6.34 25.40 -8.58
N GLY A 33 7.52 25.62 -9.17
CA GLY A 33 8.66 24.71 -8.99
C GLY A 33 8.60 23.43 -9.82
N ILE A 34 8.00 23.47 -11.02
CA ILE A 34 8.00 22.33 -11.97
C ILE A 34 9.42 21.85 -12.29
N PHE A 35 10.38 22.77 -12.44
CA PHE A 35 11.79 22.43 -12.63
C PHE A 35 12.47 21.84 -11.39
N SER A 36 11.88 22.03 -10.21
CA SER A 36 12.25 21.32 -8.98
C SER A 36 11.48 20.00 -8.82
N GLY A 37 10.61 19.66 -9.78
CA GLY A 37 9.85 18.42 -9.78
C GLY A 37 8.56 18.47 -8.95
N ASN A 38 7.95 19.65 -8.81
CA ASN A 38 6.58 19.81 -8.32
C ASN A 38 5.59 19.78 -9.49
N TYR A 39 4.79 18.71 -9.57
CA TYR A 39 3.84 18.50 -10.68
C TYR A 39 2.39 18.56 -10.24
N PHE A 40 2.11 18.79 -8.95
CA PHE A 40 0.75 18.73 -8.42
C PHE A 40 0.42 20.00 -7.64
N ASP A 41 -0.76 20.54 -7.86
CA ASP A 41 -1.40 21.50 -6.96
C ASP A 41 -2.81 21.00 -6.67
N PHE A 42 -3.04 20.61 -5.41
CA PHE A 42 -4.29 20.00 -5.02
C PHE A 42 -5.41 21.02 -4.78
N GLY A 43 -5.11 22.31 -4.70
CA GLY A 43 -6.07 23.30 -4.19
C GLY A 43 -6.50 22.99 -2.74
N HIS A 44 -7.56 23.66 -2.29
CA HIS A 44 -8.12 23.43 -0.96
C HIS A 44 -9.25 22.41 -1.03
N TYR A 45 -8.90 21.13 -0.87
CA TYR A 45 -9.82 19.99 -0.96
C TYR A 45 -11.06 20.12 -0.07
N ASP A 46 -10.88 20.37 1.24
CA ASP A 46 -12.00 20.42 2.19
C ASP A 46 -12.96 21.58 1.89
N GLN A 47 -12.43 22.75 1.56
CA GLN A 47 -13.21 23.93 1.16
C GLN A 47 -14.07 23.66 -0.08
N CYS A 48 -13.59 22.85 -1.02
CA CYS A 48 -14.38 22.42 -2.17
C CYS A 48 -15.51 21.46 -1.77
N ILE A 49 -15.20 20.37 -1.05
CA ILE A 49 -16.19 19.34 -0.71
C ILE A 49 -17.26 19.85 0.25
N ASP A 50 -16.89 20.73 1.17
CA ASP A 50 -17.83 21.32 2.14
C ASP A 50 -18.66 22.47 1.55
N PHE A 51 -18.35 22.91 0.33
CA PHE A 51 -19.09 23.98 -0.33
C PHE A 51 -20.55 23.59 -0.57
N LYS A 52 -21.46 24.45 -0.06
CA LYS A 52 -22.90 24.37 -0.30
C LYS A 52 -23.42 25.79 -0.51
N HIS A 53 -24.17 25.99 -1.59
CA HIS A 53 -24.87 27.23 -1.87
C HIS A 53 -26.28 26.91 -2.35
N PHE A 54 -27.25 27.73 -1.98
CA PHE A 54 -28.63 27.60 -2.43
C PHE A 54 -29.03 28.87 -3.14
N SER A 55 -29.61 28.72 -4.33
CA SER A 55 -30.17 29.80 -5.12
C SER A 55 -31.54 29.36 -5.64
N GLU A 56 -32.48 30.29 -5.72
CA GLU A 56 -33.82 30.04 -6.29
C GLU A 56 -33.72 29.72 -7.79
N ASP A 57 -32.75 30.30 -8.50
CA ASP A 57 -32.61 30.17 -9.96
C ASP A 57 -32.04 28.81 -10.40
N VAL A 58 -31.08 28.28 -9.62
CA VAL A 58 -30.27 27.12 -10.01
C VAL A 58 -30.27 26.00 -8.97
N GLY A 59 -31.11 26.14 -7.94
CA GLY A 59 -31.28 25.20 -6.85
C GLY A 59 -30.05 25.08 -5.94
N LYS A 60 -29.93 23.90 -5.30
CA LYS A 60 -28.83 23.57 -4.41
C LYS A 60 -27.57 23.23 -5.23
N ILE A 61 -26.51 23.99 -5.02
CA ILE A 61 -25.16 23.75 -5.55
C ILE A 61 -24.32 23.14 -4.43
N GLN A 62 -23.72 21.98 -4.70
CA GLN A 62 -22.76 21.32 -3.81
C GLN A 62 -21.44 21.15 -4.56
N GLY A 63 -20.32 21.23 -3.85
CA GLY A 63 -19.01 21.03 -4.45
C GLY A 63 -18.65 19.56 -4.65
N GLN A 64 -17.95 19.29 -5.75
CA GLN A 64 -17.30 18.04 -6.10
C GLN A 64 -15.85 18.35 -6.48
N TYR A 65 -14.92 17.79 -5.71
CA TYR A 65 -13.50 17.92 -5.96
C TYR A 65 -13.09 16.99 -7.10
N CYS A 66 -12.29 17.46 -8.05
CA CYS A 66 -11.73 16.64 -9.11
C CYS A 66 -10.25 16.96 -9.31
N LEU A 67 -9.39 15.95 -9.14
CA LEU A 67 -7.99 16.03 -9.55
C LEU A 67 -7.90 15.65 -11.03
N ILE A 68 -7.57 16.64 -11.86
CA ILE A 68 -7.41 16.50 -13.30
C ILE A 68 -5.92 16.38 -13.62
N LYS A 69 -5.53 15.32 -14.34
CA LYS A 69 -4.18 15.20 -14.90
C LYS A 69 -4.18 15.55 -16.38
N PHE A 70 -3.18 16.31 -16.81
CA PHE A 70 -2.94 16.65 -18.20
C PHE A 70 -1.48 16.49 -18.58
N PRO A 71 -1.15 16.23 -19.86
CA PRO A 71 0.20 15.92 -20.27
C PRO A 71 0.99 17.22 -20.38
N TYR A 72 2.14 17.27 -19.74
CA TYR A 72 3.07 18.36 -19.88
C TYR A 72 3.97 18.10 -21.09
N GLN A 73 3.56 18.59 -22.26
CA GLN A 73 4.19 18.33 -23.56
C GLN A 73 5.56 18.99 -23.79
N GLN A 74 6.12 19.71 -22.83
CA GLN A 74 7.52 20.13 -22.97
C GLN A 74 8.38 18.86 -22.96
N LYS A 75 8.95 18.53 -24.13
CA LYS A 75 10.07 17.59 -24.27
C LYS A 75 11.17 18.04 -23.31
N MET A 76 11.13 17.54 -22.07
CA MET A 76 12.24 17.67 -21.15
C MET A 76 13.42 16.98 -21.82
N ARG A 77 14.41 17.78 -22.21
CA ARG A 77 15.60 17.33 -22.94
C ARG A 77 16.30 16.30 -22.04
N ASN A 78 16.15 15.03 -22.39
CA ASN A 78 16.92 13.86 -21.93
C ASN A 78 17.00 13.48 -20.44
N ASP A 79 16.31 14.15 -19.50
CA ASP A 79 16.42 13.85 -18.06
C ASP A 79 15.07 13.46 -17.41
N VAL A 80 14.45 12.38 -17.91
CA VAL A 80 13.19 11.82 -17.37
C VAL A 80 13.41 11.02 -16.06
N SER A 81 14.67 10.83 -15.65
CA SER A 81 15.03 10.08 -14.43
C SER A 81 14.60 10.77 -13.13
N TYR A 82 14.16 12.03 -13.19
CA TYR A 82 13.85 12.86 -12.01
C TYR A 82 12.34 13.02 -11.73
N VAL A 83 11.48 12.29 -12.44
CA VAL A 83 10.02 12.45 -12.34
C VAL A 83 9.44 11.37 -11.42
N PRO A 84 8.61 11.72 -10.41
CA PRO A 84 8.03 10.75 -9.51
C PRO A 84 7.05 9.85 -10.28
N ARG A 85 7.00 8.55 -9.93
CA ARG A 85 6.19 7.56 -10.66
C ARG A 85 4.71 7.95 -10.84
N PHE A 86 4.16 8.79 -9.96
CA PHE A 86 2.76 9.22 -10.00
C PHE A 86 2.52 10.41 -10.94
N ALA A 87 3.57 11.15 -11.28
CA ALA A 87 3.55 12.16 -12.33
C ALA A 87 3.84 11.56 -13.70
N VAL A 88 4.30 10.31 -13.82
CA VAL A 88 4.56 9.67 -15.11
C VAL A 88 3.39 8.77 -15.49
N ASP A 89 2.87 8.94 -16.70
CA ASP A 89 1.93 7.99 -17.27
C ASP A 89 2.64 6.62 -17.49
N PRO A 90 2.16 5.51 -16.90
CA PRO A 90 2.81 4.22 -17.03
C PRO A 90 2.76 3.61 -18.46
N HIS A 91 1.93 4.14 -19.35
CA HIS A 91 1.73 3.68 -20.72
C HIS A 91 2.45 4.59 -21.73
N SER A 92 2.38 5.91 -21.56
CA SER A 92 3.02 6.87 -22.48
C SER A 92 4.39 7.38 -22.03
N SER A 93 4.76 7.17 -20.76
CA SER A 93 5.97 7.74 -20.14
C SER A 93 6.01 9.28 -20.15
N GLU A 94 4.87 9.92 -20.37
CA GLU A 94 4.74 11.37 -20.36
C GLU A 94 4.59 11.89 -18.92
N VAL A 95 5.13 13.08 -18.67
CA VAL A 95 4.95 13.76 -17.39
C VAL A 95 3.60 14.45 -17.40
N ASN A 96 2.77 14.15 -16.41
CA ASN A 96 1.47 14.76 -16.20
C ASN A 96 1.57 15.79 -15.07
N ILE A 97 0.91 16.93 -15.28
CA ILE A 97 0.61 17.89 -14.21
C ILE A 97 -0.79 17.60 -13.69
N GLY A 98 -0.94 17.55 -12.37
CA GLY A 98 -2.22 17.33 -11.70
C GLY A 98 -2.71 18.60 -11.02
N ILE A 99 -3.94 19.02 -11.30
CA ILE A 99 -4.57 20.18 -10.66
C ILE A 99 -5.92 19.79 -10.07
N GLY A 100 -6.14 20.12 -8.80
CA GLY A 100 -7.42 19.95 -8.12
C GLY A 100 -8.38 21.08 -8.44
N ILE A 101 -9.53 20.79 -9.04
CA ILE A 101 -10.54 21.79 -9.40
C ILE A 101 -11.87 21.42 -8.74
N CYS A 102 -12.61 22.44 -8.30
CA CYS A 102 -13.93 22.25 -7.70
C CYS A 102 -15.03 22.49 -8.73
N PHE A 103 -15.82 21.46 -9.02
CA PHE A 103 -16.99 21.52 -9.88
C PHE A 103 -18.29 21.40 -9.07
N PRO A 104 -19.43 21.84 -9.60
CA PRO A 104 -20.72 21.44 -9.06
C PRO A 104 -20.91 19.91 -9.08
N GLN A 105 -21.52 19.34 -8.04
CA GLN A 105 -21.86 17.92 -7.95
C GLN A 105 -22.84 17.46 -9.05
N ALA A 106 -23.52 18.39 -9.72
CA ALA A 106 -24.34 18.11 -10.89
C ALA A 106 -23.52 17.73 -12.14
N CYS A 107 -22.20 17.89 -12.11
CA CYS A 107 -21.29 17.58 -13.22
C CYS A 107 -20.90 16.10 -13.24
N ASN A 108 -21.18 15.44 -14.36
CA ASN A 108 -20.73 14.09 -14.60
C ASN A 108 -19.32 14.07 -15.21
N HIS A 109 -18.78 12.87 -15.47
CA HIS A 109 -17.42 12.72 -16.01
C HIS A 109 -17.24 13.32 -17.42
N GLU A 110 -18.30 13.40 -18.23
CA GLU A 110 -18.26 13.97 -19.58
C GLU A 110 -18.32 15.50 -19.51
N ASP A 111 -19.21 16.05 -18.70
CA ASP A 111 -19.33 17.49 -18.44
C ASP A 111 -18.00 18.08 -17.96
N ILE A 112 -17.29 17.37 -17.08
CA ILE A 112 -15.99 17.82 -16.54
C ILE A 112 -14.90 17.80 -17.62
N LYS A 113 -14.95 16.86 -18.58
CA LYS A 113 -14.01 16.86 -19.70
C LYS A 113 -14.24 18.07 -20.60
N ASP A 114 -15.49 18.36 -20.92
CA ASP A 114 -15.85 19.46 -21.82
C ASP A 114 -15.58 20.82 -21.18
N VAL A 115 -16.07 21.03 -19.94
CA VAL A 115 -15.85 22.28 -19.19
C VAL A 115 -14.38 22.41 -18.79
N GLY A 116 -13.74 21.32 -18.39
CA GLY A 116 -12.33 21.28 -18.02
C GLY A 116 -11.43 21.71 -19.16
N ASN A 117 -11.65 21.18 -20.37
CA ASN A 117 -10.88 21.56 -21.56
C ASN A 117 -10.99 23.06 -21.88
N SER A 118 -12.20 23.63 -21.89
CA SER A 118 -12.39 25.07 -22.11
C SER A 118 -11.76 25.92 -21.00
N THR A 119 -11.93 25.50 -19.75
CA THR A 119 -11.45 26.25 -18.57
C THR A 119 -9.93 26.23 -18.45
N LEU A 120 -9.29 25.10 -18.74
CA LEU A 120 -7.82 24.97 -18.81
C LEU A 120 -7.23 25.80 -19.96
N MET A 121 -7.86 25.78 -21.13
CA MET A 121 -7.43 26.60 -22.27
C MET A 121 -7.50 28.09 -21.93
N THR A 122 -8.61 28.55 -21.36
CA THR A 122 -8.84 29.98 -21.07
C THR A 122 -8.00 30.51 -19.91
N LEU A 123 -7.79 29.72 -18.86
CA LEU A 123 -7.11 30.22 -17.64
C LEU A 123 -5.62 29.95 -17.61
N MET A 124 -5.16 28.88 -18.28
CA MET A 124 -3.79 28.40 -18.14
C MET A 124 -2.98 28.50 -19.44
N ASN A 125 -3.58 28.96 -20.54
CA ASN A 125 -2.95 29.03 -21.87
C ASN A 125 -2.39 27.68 -22.34
N ILE A 126 -3.00 26.57 -21.89
CA ILE A 126 -2.59 25.21 -22.27
C ILE A 126 -3.53 24.73 -23.37
N SER A 127 -3.00 24.52 -24.58
CA SER A 127 -3.71 23.83 -25.65
C SER A 127 -3.53 22.32 -25.50
N LEU A 128 -4.62 21.62 -25.19
CA LEU A 128 -4.61 20.15 -25.15
C LEU A 128 -4.81 19.59 -26.57
N PRO A 129 -4.12 18.50 -26.95
CA PRO A 129 -4.39 17.80 -28.21
C PRO A 129 -5.85 17.32 -28.24
N SER A 130 -6.50 17.42 -29.40
CA SER A 130 -7.91 17.05 -29.60
C SER A 130 -8.23 15.58 -29.26
N SER A 131 -7.21 14.72 -29.17
CA SER A 131 -7.32 13.30 -28.83
C SER A 131 -7.04 12.96 -27.35
N TYR A 132 -6.65 13.95 -26.53
CA TYR A 132 -6.26 13.69 -25.14
C TYR A 132 -7.47 13.50 -24.22
N GLN A 133 -7.46 12.42 -23.45
CA GLN A 133 -8.47 12.11 -22.43
C GLN A 133 -7.83 12.29 -21.05
N PRO A 134 -8.17 13.34 -20.29
CA PRO A 134 -7.59 13.56 -18.98
C PRO A 134 -7.98 12.44 -18.01
N GLU A 135 -7.00 11.95 -17.25
CA GLU A 135 -7.27 11.06 -16.12
C GLU A 135 -7.90 11.90 -15.00
N LEU A 136 -9.12 11.51 -14.59
CA LEU A 136 -9.97 12.27 -13.69
C LEU A 136 -10.22 11.47 -12.41
N PHE A 137 -9.91 12.06 -11.26
CA PHE A 137 -10.22 11.49 -9.95
C PHE A 137 -11.12 12.44 -9.18
N CYS A 138 -12.40 12.15 -9.15
CA CYS A 138 -13.39 13.01 -8.50
C CYS A 138 -13.89 12.42 -7.17
N SER A 139 -14.15 13.31 -6.21
CA SER A 139 -14.71 13.04 -4.89
C SER A 139 -15.78 14.08 -4.58
N ALA A 140 -16.99 13.62 -4.30
CA ALA A 140 -18.06 14.45 -3.75
C ALA A 140 -18.27 14.11 -2.27
N LYS A 141 -18.90 15.02 -1.51
CA LYS A 141 -19.26 14.76 -0.12
C LYS A 141 -20.10 13.49 -0.03
N ARG A 142 -19.61 12.50 0.71
CA ARG A 142 -20.31 11.22 0.88
C ARG A 142 -21.46 11.42 1.87
N ASP A 143 -22.69 11.41 1.37
CA ASP A 143 -23.88 11.52 2.22
C ASP A 143 -24.24 10.19 2.92
N SER A 144 -23.76 9.04 2.39
CA SER A 144 -23.96 7.72 3.01
C SER A 144 -22.91 6.71 2.56
N PHE A 145 -22.42 5.87 3.47
CA PHE A 145 -21.60 4.72 3.13
C PHE A 145 -22.49 3.63 2.49
N LYS A 146 -22.23 3.34 1.22
CA LYS A 146 -22.88 2.23 0.51
C LYS A 146 -21.97 1.01 0.60
N PHE A 147 -22.39 0.01 1.38
CA PHE A 147 -21.68 -1.26 1.49
C PHE A 147 -22.22 -2.27 0.48
N ASN A 148 -21.31 -2.93 -0.23
CA ASN A 148 -21.64 -4.07 -1.09
C ASN A 148 -22.01 -5.30 -0.24
N ALA A 149 -22.68 -6.29 -0.82
CA ALA A 149 -23.08 -7.52 -0.11
C ALA A 149 -21.89 -8.23 0.59
N LEU A 150 -20.72 -8.26 -0.08
CA LEU A 150 -19.47 -8.77 0.49
C LEU A 150 -19.05 -7.99 1.73
N GLN A 151 -19.03 -6.66 1.64
CA GLN A 151 -18.62 -5.77 2.72
C GLN A 151 -19.59 -5.86 3.91
N MET A 152 -20.89 -5.99 3.67
CA MET A 152 -21.88 -6.24 4.73
C MET A 152 -21.64 -7.58 5.44
N SER A 153 -21.27 -8.62 4.70
CA SER A 153 -20.93 -9.94 5.27
C SER A 153 -19.68 -9.85 6.14
N VAL A 154 -18.63 -9.17 5.66
CA VAL A 154 -17.41 -8.92 6.44
C VAL A 154 -17.71 -8.10 7.69
N LEU A 155 -18.49 -7.03 7.57
CA LEU A 155 -18.93 -6.21 8.70
C LEU A 155 -19.62 -7.06 9.77
N ALA A 156 -20.55 -7.93 9.37
CA ALA A 156 -21.24 -8.84 10.29
C ALA A 156 -20.26 -9.75 11.05
N ILE A 157 -19.24 -10.29 10.37
CA ILE A 157 -18.19 -11.11 11.01
C ILE A 157 -17.41 -10.30 12.06
N PHE A 158 -17.00 -9.07 11.73
CA PHE A 158 -16.32 -8.19 12.69
C PHE A 158 -17.21 -7.85 13.89
N CYS A 159 -18.50 -7.57 13.67
CA CYS A 159 -19.46 -7.34 14.75
C CYS A 159 -19.58 -8.57 15.66
N VAL A 160 -19.66 -9.78 15.11
CA VAL A 160 -19.69 -11.02 15.90
C VAL A 160 -18.43 -11.17 16.74
N ILE A 161 -17.24 -10.91 16.18
CA ILE A 161 -15.98 -10.99 16.92
C ILE A 161 -15.96 -9.97 18.08
N VAL A 162 -16.40 -8.73 17.84
CA VAL A 162 -16.48 -7.70 18.89
C VAL A 162 -17.45 -8.10 19.99
N ILE A 163 -18.62 -8.63 19.64
CA ILE A 163 -19.60 -9.13 20.61
C ILE A 163 -19.01 -10.29 21.43
N LEU A 164 -18.32 -11.24 20.79
CA LEU A 164 -17.64 -12.34 21.48
C LEU A 164 -16.58 -11.84 22.46
N ILE A 165 -15.79 -10.82 22.08
CA ILE A 165 -14.80 -10.20 22.97
C ILE A 165 -15.50 -9.55 24.17
N ILE A 166 -16.57 -8.78 23.95
CA ILE A 166 -17.32 -8.11 25.03
C ILE A 166 -17.92 -9.15 25.99
N LEU A 167 -18.65 -10.15 25.46
CA LEU A 167 -19.27 -11.20 26.27
C LEU A 167 -18.23 -12.03 27.03
N SER A 168 -17.12 -12.40 26.39
CA SER A 168 -16.03 -13.16 27.01
C SER A 168 -15.35 -12.37 28.13
N THR A 169 -15.13 -11.07 27.91
CA THR A 169 -14.53 -10.17 28.91
C THR A 169 -15.47 -9.96 30.09
N LEU A 170 -16.76 -9.70 29.84
CA LEU A 170 -17.77 -9.54 30.90
C LEU A 170 -17.92 -10.82 31.71
N TYR A 171 -17.94 -11.98 31.06
CA TYR A 171 -17.98 -13.28 31.72
C TYR A 171 -16.79 -13.45 32.68
N GLU A 172 -15.57 -13.22 32.20
CA GLU A 172 -14.37 -13.40 33.02
C GLU A 172 -14.34 -12.41 34.20
N VAL A 173 -14.62 -11.13 33.96
CA VAL A 173 -14.62 -10.09 35.01
C VAL A 173 -15.68 -10.40 36.08
N THR A 174 -16.88 -10.79 35.67
CA THR A 174 -17.97 -11.14 36.61
C THR A 174 -17.60 -12.36 37.46
N ARG A 175 -17.02 -13.40 36.84
CA ARG A 175 -16.59 -14.60 37.57
C ARG A 175 -15.43 -14.33 38.53
N ASN A 176 -14.50 -13.43 38.15
CA ASN A 176 -13.43 -12.97 39.03
C ASN A 176 -13.97 -12.20 40.24
N ILE A 177 -14.92 -11.28 40.04
CA ILE A 177 -15.55 -10.52 41.13
C ILE A 177 -16.31 -11.46 42.08
N LEU A 178 -17.04 -12.42 41.52
CA LEU A 178 -17.80 -13.42 42.28
C LEU A 178 -16.92 -14.56 42.83
N SER A 179 -15.60 -14.55 42.62
CA SER A 179 -14.66 -15.60 43.05
C SER A 179 -15.06 -17.03 42.63
N HIS A 180 -15.64 -17.18 41.43
CA HIS A 180 -16.04 -18.47 40.88
C HIS A 180 -15.00 -19.02 39.90
N PRO A 181 -14.91 -20.36 39.71
CA PRO A 181 -14.01 -20.93 38.71
C PRO A 181 -14.37 -20.47 37.30
N ILE A 182 -13.34 -20.10 36.54
CA ILE A 182 -13.45 -19.64 35.15
C ILE A 182 -13.31 -20.84 34.21
N ASN A 183 -14.23 -20.94 33.26
CA ASN A 183 -14.11 -21.90 32.15
C ASN A 183 -13.27 -21.28 31.03
N HIS A 184 -12.19 -21.96 30.65
CA HIS A 184 -11.24 -21.49 29.63
C HIS A 184 -11.89 -21.23 28.27
N LEU A 185 -12.91 -21.99 27.88
CA LEU A 185 -13.56 -21.80 26.57
C LEU A 185 -14.26 -20.43 26.49
N PHE A 186 -15.03 -20.09 27.52
CA PHE A 186 -15.76 -18.80 27.58
C PHE A 186 -14.85 -17.61 27.84
N ALA A 187 -13.66 -17.82 28.39
CA ALA A 187 -12.65 -16.77 28.59
C ALA A 187 -11.65 -16.63 27.42
N SER A 188 -11.75 -17.46 26.37
CA SER A 188 -10.76 -17.50 25.29
C SER A 188 -10.62 -16.19 24.52
N PHE A 189 -11.71 -15.43 24.36
CA PHE A 189 -11.73 -14.13 23.67
C PHE A 189 -11.65 -12.93 24.61
N SER A 190 -11.42 -13.16 25.92
CA SER A 190 -11.44 -12.10 26.91
C SER A 190 -10.27 -11.14 26.71
N LEU A 191 -10.57 -9.85 26.62
CA LEU A 191 -9.58 -8.81 26.48
C LEU A 191 -8.74 -8.67 27.76
N TYR A 192 -9.31 -8.94 28.94
CA TYR A 192 -8.62 -8.82 30.22
C TYR A 192 -7.47 -9.83 30.34
N SER A 193 -7.76 -11.12 30.20
CA SER A 193 -6.72 -12.16 30.27
C SER A 193 -5.71 -12.06 29.14
N ASN A 194 -6.17 -11.85 27.90
CA ASN A 194 -5.27 -11.75 26.76
C ASN A 194 -4.36 -10.51 26.83
N SER A 195 -4.86 -9.35 27.29
CA SER A 195 -4.01 -8.16 27.48
C SER A 195 -2.98 -8.36 28.59
N LYS A 196 -3.35 -9.01 29.70
CA LYS A 196 -2.41 -9.39 30.76
C LYS A 196 -1.32 -10.31 30.23
N ILE A 197 -1.66 -11.34 29.44
CA ILE A 197 -0.68 -12.25 28.82
C ILE A 197 0.27 -11.48 27.91
N MET A 198 -0.24 -10.55 27.10
CA MET A 198 0.57 -9.73 26.19
C MET A 198 1.51 -8.76 26.93
N MET A 199 1.07 -8.20 28.06
CA MET A 199 1.86 -7.25 28.86
C MET A 199 2.78 -7.92 29.89
N THR A 200 2.63 -9.22 30.15
CA THR A 200 3.44 -9.93 31.13
C THR A 200 4.79 -10.32 30.53
N MET A 201 5.88 -9.77 31.09
CA MET A 201 7.23 -10.21 30.79
C MET A 201 7.54 -11.49 31.58
N LYS A 202 7.75 -12.61 30.88
CA LYS A 202 8.14 -13.86 31.54
C LYS A 202 9.60 -13.78 32.03
N PRO A 203 9.90 -14.33 33.22
CA PRO A 203 11.27 -14.39 33.71
C PRO A 203 12.17 -15.21 32.78
N PHE A 204 13.45 -14.85 32.76
CA PHE A 204 14.48 -15.40 31.89
C PHE A 204 14.50 -16.94 31.88
N SER A 205 14.38 -17.54 30.69
CA SER A 205 14.67 -18.96 30.48
C SER A 205 15.97 -19.10 29.69
N SER A 206 16.95 -19.83 30.24
CA SER A 206 18.23 -20.10 29.59
C SER A 206 18.13 -20.86 28.26
N LYS A 207 16.93 -21.36 27.90
CA LYS A 207 16.67 -22.12 26.66
C LYS A 207 16.21 -21.26 25.48
N GLU A 208 15.88 -19.99 25.70
CA GLU A 208 15.36 -19.11 24.65
C GLU A 208 16.47 -18.19 24.12
N MET A 209 16.64 -18.15 22.79
CA MET A 209 17.58 -17.26 22.11
C MET A 209 17.04 -15.82 22.10
N MET A 210 17.01 -15.18 23.26
CA MET A 210 16.34 -13.88 23.44
C MET A 210 16.92 -12.77 22.56
N PHE A 211 18.21 -12.86 22.18
CA PHE A 211 18.83 -11.89 21.27
C PHE A 211 18.09 -11.80 19.92
N LEU A 212 17.44 -12.88 19.47
CA LEU A 212 16.61 -12.88 18.26
C LEU A 212 15.40 -11.95 18.39
N HIS A 213 14.85 -11.77 19.60
CA HIS A 213 13.77 -10.80 19.83
C HIS A 213 14.28 -9.36 19.70
N GLY A 214 15.49 -9.07 20.20
CA GLY A 214 16.14 -7.77 20.02
C GLY A 214 16.43 -7.46 18.54
N ILE A 215 16.99 -8.43 17.81
CA ILE A 215 17.23 -8.30 16.36
C ILE A 215 15.90 -8.01 15.64
N ARG A 216 14.83 -8.78 15.92
CA ARG A 216 13.51 -8.54 15.33
C ARG A 216 13.01 -7.12 15.56
N ALA A 217 13.11 -6.62 16.78
CA ALA A 217 12.62 -5.28 17.10
C ALA A 217 13.37 -4.21 16.29
N ILE A 218 14.70 -4.27 16.25
CA ILE A 218 15.54 -3.33 15.50
C ILE A 218 15.22 -3.43 13.99
N THR A 219 15.14 -4.64 13.44
CA THR A 219 14.81 -4.86 12.02
C THR A 219 13.42 -4.32 11.67
N ILE A 220 12.40 -4.50 12.54
CA ILE A 220 11.05 -3.97 12.29
C ILE A 220 11.08 -2.44 12.28
N ILE A 221 11.74 -1.81 13.25
CA ILE A 221 11.87 -0.36 13.30
C ILE A 221 12.54 0.15 12.01
N TRP A 222 13.60 -0.53 11.56
CA TRP A 222 14.30 -0.17 10.34
C TRP A 222 13.43 -0.31 9.08
N ILE A 223 12.68 -1.41 8.96
CA ILE A 223 11.72 -1.65 7.87
C ILE A 223 10.61 -0.59 7.87
N LEU A 224 10.04 -0.28 9.03
CA LEU A 224 8.99 0.74 9.18
C LEU A 224 9.51 2.13 8.79
N PHE A 225 10.72 2.46 9.23
CA PHE A 225 11.38 3.71 8.86
C PHE A 225 11.58 3.79 7.34
N GLY A 226 12.11 2.73 6.72
CA GLY A 226 12.26 2.62 5.26
C GLY A 226 10.94 2.77 4.50
N HIS A 227 9.89 2.03 4.87
CA HIS A 227 8.60 2.08 4.20
C HIS A 227 7.86 3.42 4.35
N THR A 228 7.97 4.05 5.52
CA THR A 228 7.37 5.38 5.76
C THR A 228 7.99 6.40 4.80
N HIS A 229 9.31 6.40 4.72
CA HIS A 229 10.06 7.24 3.79
C HIS A 229 9.75 6.93 2.33
N LEU A 230 9.78 5.65 1.93
CA LEU A 230 9.40 5.23 0.57
C LEU A 230 7.98 5.67 0.20
N THR A 231 7.03 5.61 1.13
CA THR A 231 5.66 6.05 0.90
C THR A 231 5.62 7.57 0.71
N TYR A 232 6.32 8.33 1.56
CA TYR A 232 6.42 9.78 1.43
C TYR A 232 7.08 10.23 0.11
N TYR A 233 8.07 9.48 -0.39
CA TYR A 233 8.73 9.73 -1.69
C TYR A 233 7.83 9.47 -2.89
N ASN A 234 6.90 8.53 -2.74
CA ASN A 234 5.92 8.21 -3.76
C ASN A 234 4.75 9.22 -3.75
N LEU A 235 4.60 10.01 -2.69
CA LEU A 235 3.61 11.07 -2.62
C LEU A 235 4.20 12.39 -3.13
N PRO A 236 3.41 13.23 -3.83
CA PRO A 236 3.81 14.60 -4.19
C PRO A 236 3.75 15.54 -2.97
N ALA A 237 4.38 15.13 -1.87
CA ALA A 237 4.51 15.91 -0.63
C ALA A 237 5.81 16.70 -0.58
N ILE A 238 6.80 16.30 -1.38
CA ILE A 238 8.08 17.00 -1.56
C ILE A 238 8.43 17.07 -3.05
N ASN A 239 9.19 18.11 -3.39
CA ASN A 239 9.77 18.28 -4.71
C ASN A 239 10.64 17.07 -5.08
N SER A 240 10.32 16.42 -6.20
CA SER A 240 10.99 15.17 -6.57
C SER A 240 12.49 15.34 -6.87
N LEU A 241 12.91 16.47 -7.44
CA LEU A 241 14.33 16.73 -7.70
C LEU A 241 15.16 16.74 -6.41
N TYR A 242 14.65 17.38 -5.36
CA TYR A 242 15.30 17.42 -4.05
C TYR A 242 15.48 16.00 -3.49
N PHE A 243 14.49 15.14 -3.68
CA PHE A 243 14.58 13.74 -3.28
C PHE A 243 15.67 12.98 -4.07
N PHE A 244 15.76 13.16 -5.38
CA PHE A 244 16.81 12.56 -6.20
C PHE A 244 18.21 13.05 -5.86
N GLU A 245 18.38 14.29 -5.41
CA GLU A 245 19.66 14.74 -4.88
C GLU A 245 19.97 14.11 -3.52
N TRP A 246 18.95 13.96 -2.67
CA TRP A 246 19.09 13.35 -1.35
C TRP A 246 19.43 11.86 -1.42
N ILE A 247 18.83 11.10 -2.34
CA ILE A 247 19.05 9.64 -2.49
C ILE A 247 20.52 9.29 -2.82
N ARG A 248 21.26 10.25 -3.39
CA ARG A 248 22.69 10.10 -3.73
C ARG A 248 23.62 10.34 -2.54
N LYS A 249 23.09 10.75 -1.39
CA LYS A 249 23.87 11.01 -0.17
C LYS A 249 23.99 9.73 0.66
N ILE A 250 25.10 9.59 1.39
CA ILE A 250 25.36 8.44 2.25
C ILE A 250 24.23 8.18 3.27
N PRO A 251 23.63 9.19 3.94
CA PRO A 251 22.55 8.95 4.90
C PRO A 251 21.31 8.30 4.27
N ALA A 252 21.06 8.52 2.98
CA ALA A 252 19.95 7.89 2.28
C ALA A 252 20.12 6.38 2.15
N ALA A 253 21.37 5.88 2.12
CA ALA A 253 21.65 4.45 2.02
C ALA A 253 20.97 3.66 3.16
N ILE A 254 20.92 4.20 4.38
CA ILE A 254 20.26 3.55 5.52
C ILE A 254 18.77 3.32 5.23
N ILE A 255 18.09 4.30 4.63
CA ILE A 255 16.66 4.19 4.32
C ILE A 255 16.42 3.25 3.14
N LEU A 256 17.22 3.37 2.08
CA LEU A 256 17.08 2.56 0.87
C LEU A 256 17.36 1.08 1.12
N THR A 257 18.34 0.79 1.98
CA THR A 257 18.70 -0.56 2.38
C THR A 257 17.77 -1.15 3.44
N GLY A 258 16.77 -0.40 3.93
CA GLY A 258 15.76 -0.92 4.86
C GLY A 258 14.98 -2.12 4.31
N THR A 259 14.89 -2.24 2.98
CA THR A 259 14.33 -3.43 2.31
C THR A 259 15.17 -4.69 2.53
N MET A 260 16.49 -4.55 2.72
CA MET A 260 17.39 -5.66 3.10
C MET A 260 17.14 -6.15 4.53
N GLY A 261 16.41 -5.38 5.34
CA GLY A 261 15.94 -5.84 6.65
C GLY A 261 15.11 -7.13 6.54
N VAL A 262 14.42 -7.36 5.42
CA VAL A 262 13.64 -8.58 5.18
C VAL A 262 14.53 -9.84 5.19
N ASP A 263 15.80 -9.75 4.76
CA ASP A 263 16.71 -10.90 4.76
C ASP A 263 16.98 -11.41 6.18
N THR A 264 16.97 -10.51 7.16
CA THR A 264 17.09 -10.87 8.57
C THR A 264 15.89 -11.74 9.00
N PHE A 265 14.68 -11.45 8.50
CA PHE A 265 13.49 -12.26 8.75
C PHE A 265 13.54 -13.64 8.08
N PHE A 266 14.04 -13.73 6.85
CA PHE A 266 14.25 -15.01 6.19
C PHE A 266 15.28 -15.87 6.93
N PHE A 267 16.39 -15.27 7.36
CA PHE A 267 17.41 -15.96 8.16
C PHE A 267 16.84 -16.48 9.48
N MET A 268 16.17 -15.62 10.25
CA MET A 268 15.60 -16.01 11.54
C MET A 268 14.53 -17.09 11.40
N SER A 269 13.68 -16.99 10.39
CA SER A 269 12.64 -17.99 10.12
C SER A 269 13.25 -19.34 9.77
N SER A 270 14.30 -19.35 8.94
CA SER A 270 15.03 -20.56 8.55
C SER A 270 15.79 -21.18 9.72
N LEU A 271 16.44 -20.38 10.56
CA LEU A 271 17.17 -20.84 11.75
C LEU A 271 16.23 -21.54 12.74
N LEU A 272 15.13 -20.88 13.12
CA LEU A 272 14.17 -21.43 14.08
C LEU A 272 13.46 -22.66 13.54
N LEU A 273 13.15 -22.67 12.24
CA LEU A 273 12.59 -23.83 11.58
C LEU A 273 13.54 -25.02 11.64
N THR A 274 14.80 -24.81 11.26
CA THR A 274 15.83 -25.86 11.26
C THR A 274 15.98 -26.46 12.64
N MET A 275 16.08 -25.62 13.68
CA MET A 275 16.21 -26.08 15.06
C MET A 275 14.97 -26.86 15.53
N SER A 276 13.77 -26.39 15.20
CA SER A 276 12.52 -27.06 15.57
C SER A 276 12.36 -28.41 14.87
N VAL A 277 12.67 -28.47 13.57
CA VAL A 277 12.53 -29.68 12.75
C VAL A 277 13.58 -30.72 13.14
N PHE A 278 14.83 -30.32 13.36
CA PHE A 278 15.88 -31.24 13.78
C PHE A 278 15.61 -31.80 15.18
N ARG A 279 15.13 -30.97 16.13
CA ARG A 279 14.73 -31.45 17.45
C ARG A 279 13.59 -32.46 17.37
N GLU A 280 12.60 -32.22 16.53
CA GLU A 280 11.47 -33.15 16.36
C GLU A 280 11.88 -34.45 15.67
N LEU A 281 12.73 -34.36 14.64
CA LEU A 281 13.31 -35.51 13.96
C LEU A 281 14.21 -36.34 14.89
N ASP A 282 15.04 -35.71 15.71
CA ASP A 282 15.88 -36.43 16.68
C ASP A 282 15.02 -37.18 17.71
N ARG A 283 13.88 -36.60 18.12
CA ARG A 283 12.93 -37.19 19.07
C ARG A 283 12.05 -38.30 18.49
N THR A 284 11.45 -38.08 17.32
CA THR A 284 10.38 -38.95 16.78
C THR A 284 10.78 -39.71 15.51
N LYS A 285 11.93 -39.39 14.91
CA LYS A 285 12.44 -39.91 13.62
C LYS A 285 11.51 -39.71 12.41
N ARG A 286 10.37 -39.02 12.59
CA ARG A 286 9.37 -38.78 11.56
C ARG A 286 8.93 -37.32 11.62
N ILE A 287 8.54 -36.75 10.49
CA ILE A 287 7.88 -35.43 10.45
C ILE A 287 6.50 -35.62 9.86
N ASN A 288 5.49 -35.09 10.55
CA ASN A 288 4.18 -34.91 9.95
C ASN A 288 4.17 -33.59 9.16
N LEU A 289 4.41 -33.70 7.85
CA LEU A 289 4.49 -32.54 6.95
C LEU A 289 3.16 -31.79 6.88
N LEU A 290 2.04 -32.50 6.87
CA LEU A 290 0.71 -31.88 6.84
C LEU A 290 0.49 -31.01 8.09
N LEU A 291 0.81 -31.55 9.27
CA LEU A 291 0.67 -30.80 10.51
C LEU A 291 1.62 -29.60 10.59
N LEU A 292 2.85 -29.76 10.08
CA LEU A 292 3.84 -28.69 9.98
C LEU A 292 3.29 -27.53 9.13
N TYR A 293 2.79 -27.82 7.93
CA TYR A 293 2.23 -26.83 7.01
C TYR A 293 0.95 -26.19 7.54
N LEU A 294 -0.01 -26.97 8.03
CA LEU A 294 -1.28 -26.46 8.53
C LEU A 294 -1.09 -25.50 9.71
N LYS A 295 -0.21 -25.82 10.66
CA LYS A 295 0.05 -24.95 11.81
C LYS A 295 0.59 -23.58 11.39
N ARG A 296 1.53 -23.53 10.44
CA ARG A 296 2.08 -22.26 9.96
C ARG A 296 1.08 -21.52 9.08
N TYR A 297 0.38 -22.23 8.19
CA TYR A 297 -0.63 -21.65 7.31
C TYR A 297 -1.70 -20.93 8.13
N ILE A 298 -2.32 -21.59 9.12
CA ILE A 298 -3.34 -20.96 9.97
C ILE A 298 -2.77 -19.76 10.72
N ARG A 299 -1.55 -19.89 11.30
CA ARG A 299 -0.91 -18.83 12.09
C ARG A 299 -0.72 -17.52 11.32
N ILE A 300 -0.34 -17.59 10.04
CA ILE A 300 -0.02 -16.39 9.24
C ILE A 300 -1.23 -15.96 8.40
N THR A 301 -1.99 -16.90 7.85
CA THR A 301 -3.12 -16.62 6.96
C THR A 301 -4.27 -15.96 7.70
N VAL A 302 -4.54 -16.33 8.96
CA VAL A 302 -5.65 -15.72 9.72
C VAL A 302 -5.47 -14.21 9.92
N PRO A 303 -4.34 -13.70 10.47
CA PRO A 303 -4.10 -12.26 10.54
C PRO A 303 -4.11 -11.58 9.17
N LEU A 304 -3.53 -12.21 8.15
CA LEU A 304 -3.49 -11.65 6.79
C LEU A 304 -4.90 -11.51 6.19
N ALA A 305 -5.76 -12.51 6.37
CA ALA A 305 -7.15 -12.48 5.93
C ALA A 305 -7.94 -11.38 6.64
N VAL A 306 -7.74 -11.20 7.95
CA VAL A 306 -8.35 -10.09 8.71
C VAL A 306 -7.90 -8.73 8.16
N MET A 307 -6.60 -8.57 7.85
CA MET A 307 -6.08 -7.34 7.24
C MET A 307 -6.69 -7.06 5.87
N ILE A 308 -6.78 -8.06 4.99
CA ILE A 308 -7.42 -7.92 3.67
C ILE A 308 -8.90 -7.54 3.83
N ALA A 309 -9.63 -8.26 4.68
CA ALA A 309 -11.04 -8.00 4.96
C ALA A 309 -11.25 -6.59 5.49
N PHE A 310 -10.37 -6.12 6.37
CA PHE A 310 -10.38 -4.76 6.88
C PHE A 310 -10.12 -3.73 5.77
N THR A 311 -9.16 -3.99 4.89
CA THR A 311 -8.81 -3.07 3.80
C THR A 311 -9.95 -2.92 2.77
N VAL A 312 -10.56 -4.03 2.35
CA VAL A 312 -11.65 -4.01 1.37
C VAL A 312 -12.96 -3.44 1.95
N THR A 313 -13.14 -3.49 3.28
CA THR A 313 -14.40 -3.11 3.93
C THR A 313 -14.35 -1.76 4.63
N PHE A 314 -13.35 -1.51 5.46
CA PHE A 314 -13.30 -0.33 6.34
C PHE A 314 -12.31 0.71 5.87
N TYR A 315 -11.12 0.29 5.41
CA TYR A 315 -10.00 1.19 5.20
C TYR A 315 -10.35 2.33 4.25
N PHE A 316 -11.05 2.06 3.14
CA PHE A 316 -11.51 3.08 2.18
C PHE A 316 -12.45 4.14 2.79
N HIS A 317 -13.15 3.81 3.89
CA HIS A 317 -14.12 4.68 4.55
C HIS A 317 -13.56 5.45 5.76
N LEU A 318 -12.31 5.17 6.19
CA LEU A 318 -11.72 5.80 7.37
C LEU A 318 -11.32 7.27 7.16
N SER A 319 -11.07 7.67 5.92
CA SER A 319 -10.67 9.03 5.57
C SER A 319 -11.16 9.41 4.18
N ASP A 320 -11.01 10.68 3.84
CA ASP A 320 -11.07 11.19 2.47
C ASP A 320 -9.88 12.11 2.21
N GLY A 321 -9.69 12.53 0.95
CA GLY A 321 -8.62 13.45 0.58
C GLY A 321 -8.37 13.52 -0.93
N PRO A 322 -7.56 14.48 -1.39
CA PRO A 322 -7.35 14.74 -2.82
C PRO A 322 -6.68 13.57 -3.56
N LEU A 323 -5.87 12.77 -2.85
CA LEU A 323 -5.21 11.58 -3.37
C LEU A 323 -5.90 10.26 -2.96
N TRP A 324 -6.96 10.33 -2.14
CA TRP A 324 -7.55 9.14 -1.53
C TRP A 324 -8.14 8.19 -2.59
N ASN A 325 -8.86 8.73 -3.57
CA ASN A 325 -9.40 7.93 -4.67
C ASN A 325 -8.32 7.39 -5.60
N MET A 326 -7.22 8.12 -5.82
CA MET A 326 -6.13 7.64 -6.65
C MET A 326 -5.34 6.50 -5.99
N LEU A 327 -5.11 6.59 -4.68
CA LEU A 327 -4.22 5.69 -3.97
C LEU A 327 -4.96 4.57 -3.26
N ILE A 328 -5.96 4.92 -2.46
CA ILE A 328 -6.61 3.99 -1.54
C ILE A 328 -7.74 3.25 -2.23
N ASN A 329 -8.56 3.94 -3.03
CA ASN A 329 -9.62 3.27 -3.80
C ASN A 329 -9.00 2.26 -4.77
N LYS A 330 -8.04 2.70 -5.59
CA LYS A 330 -7.29 1.81 -6.50
C LYS A 330 -6.64 0.62 -5.78
N LEU A 331 -6.07 0.82 -4.59
CA LEU A 331 -5.50 -0.28 -3.81
C LEU A 331 -6.59 -1.24 -3.29
N ALA A 332 -7.69 -0.71 -2.76
CA ALA A 332 -8.78 -1.51 -2.19
C ALA A 332 -9.55 -2.29 -3.26
N THR A 333 -9.93 -1.65 -4.37
CA THR A 333 -10.75 -2.26 -5.43
C THR A 333 -9.90 -3.00 -6.46
N ASP A 334 -8.94 -2.31 -7.09
CA ASP A 334 -8.28 -2.86 -8.28
C ASP A 334 -7.21 -3.90 -7.93
N TYR A 335 -6.63 -3.79 -6.73
CA TYR A 335 -5.61 -4.73 -6.25
C TYR A 335 -6.18 -5.73 -5.24
N CYS A 336 -6.75 -5.27 -4.13
CA CYS A 336 -7.16 -6.17 -3.05
C CYS A 336 -8.44 -6.95 -3.35
N GLU A 337 -9.52 -6.31 -3.79
CA GLU A 337 -10.78 -7.00 -4.09
C GLU A 337 -10.64 -8.00 -5.26
N LYS A 338 -9.75 -7.70 -6.21
CA LYS A 338 -9.46 -8.58 -7.34
C LYS A 338 -8.49 -9.73 -7.00
N TRP A 339 -7.45 -9.46 -6.21
CA TRP A 339 -6.32 -10.38 -6.02
C TRP A 339 -6.13 -10.88 -4.58
N TRP A 340 -7.11 -10.71 -3.69
CA TRP A 340 -7.03 -11.22 -2.30
C TRP A 340 -6.68 -12.71 -2.24
N TRP A 341 -7.23 -13.51 -3.15
CA TRP A 341 -7.04 -14.96 -3.17
C TRP A 341 -5.58 -15.33 -3.45
N SER A 342 -4.89 -14.59 -4.32
CA SER A 342 -3.49 -14.88 -4.66
C SER A 342 -2.55 -14.53 -3.50
N THR A 343 -2.92 -13.52 -2.70
CA THR A 343 -2.25 -13.17 -1.45
C THR A 343 -2.45 -14.27 -0.38
N LEU A 344 -3.67 -14.79 -0.20
CA LEU A 344 -3.95 -15.86 0.78
C LEU A 344 -3.39 -17.24 0.37
N LEU A 345 -3.22 -17.48 -0.93
CA LEU A 345 -2.54 -18.67 -1.45
C LEU A 345 -1.01 -18.50 -1.54
N TYR A 346 -0.48 -17.33 -1.18
CA TYR A 346 0.94 -17.03 -1.25
C TYR A 346 1.56 -17.17 -2.66
N VAL A 347 0.80 -16.87 -3.72
CA VAL A 347 1.22 -16.98 -5.14
C VAL A 347 1.20 -15.65 -5.89
N GLY A 348 0.94 -14.54 -5.21
CA GLY A 348 0.82 -13.22 -5.83
C GLY A 348 2.05 -12.75 -6.62
N ASN A 349 3.25 -13.22 -6.25
CA ASN A 349 4.49 -12.95 -6.99
C ASN A 349 4.55 -13.62 -8.37
N PHE A 350 3.75 -14.67 -8.61
CA PHE A 350 3.62 -15.32 -9.91
C PHE A 350 2.36 -14.87 -10.65
N ALA A 351 1.23 -14.77 -9.95
CA ALA A 351 -0.06 -14.45 -10.56
C ALA A 351 -0.20 -12.97 -10.94
N ASN A 352 0.29 -12.05 -10.09
CA ASN A 352 0.04 -10.61 -10.21
C ASN A 352 1.18 -9.77 -9.60
N PRO A 353 2.43 -9.92 -10.06
CA PRO A 353 3.60 -9.28 -9.42
C PRO A 353 3.54 -7.75 -9.39
N LYS A 354 2.78 -7.11 -10.30
CA LYS A 354 2.60 -5.66 -10.36
C LYS A 354 1.37 -5.14 -9.58
N GLN A 355 0.48 -6.03 -9.14
CA GLN A 355 -0.83 -5.69 -8.56
C GLN A 355 -1.07 -6.47 -7.28
N LEU A 356 -0.06 -6.54 -6.41
CA LEU A 356 -0.19 -7.16 -5.09
C LEU A 356 -1.17 -6.34 -4.24
N CYS A 357 -2.10 -6.99 -3.52
CA CYS A 357 -3.02 -6.33 -2.60
C CYS A 357 -2.26 -5.47 -1.58
N PHE A 358 -1.29 -6.07 -0.90
CA PHE A 358 -0.33 -5.34 -0.08
C PHE A 358 1.05 -5.44 -0.70
N GLY A 359 1.61 -4.31 -1.14
CA GLY A 359 2.95 -4.27 -1.73
C GLY A 359 4.00 -4.94 -0.85
N HIS A 360 4.00 -4.65 0.46
CA HIS A 360 4.92 -5.24 1.44
C HIS A 360 4.62 -6.71 1.77
N SER A 361 3.50 -7.30 1.34
CA SER A 361 3.22 -8.73 1.61
C SER A 361 4.09 -9.69 0.79
N TRP A 362 4.82 -9.19 -0.22
CA TRP A 362 5.68 -10.00 -1.09
C TRP A 362 6.62 -10.92 -0.30
N TYR A 363 7.16 -10.45 0.83
CA TYR A 363 8.07 -11.26 1.64
C TYR A 363 7.35 -12.43 2.33
N LEU A 364 6.10 -12.26 2.73
CA LEU A 364 5.29 -13.34 3.33
C LEU A 364 5.01 -14.43 2.29
N LEU A 365 4.80 -14.05 1.02
CA LEU A 365 4.63 -15.00 -0.09
C LEU A 365 5.89 -15.85 -0.24
N VAL A 366 7.05 -15.20 -0.32
CA VAL A 366 8.35 -15.88 -0.45
C VAL A 366 8.65 -16.74 0.78
N ASP A 367 8.40 -16.24 1.99
CA ASP A 367 8.64 -16.97 3.24
C ASP A 367 7.82 -18.28 3.32
N MET A 368 6.55 -18.25 2.89
CA MET A 368 5.74 -19.47 2.79
C MET A 368 6.22 -20.42 1.71
N GLN A 369 6.62 -19.90 0.54
CA GLN A 369 7.17 -20.73 -0.53
C GLN A 369 8.46 -21.44 -0.09
N LEU A 370 9.38 -20.71 0.54
CA LEU A 370 10.60 -21.28 1.12
C LEU A 370 10.29 -22.28 2.24
N TYR A 371 9.23 -22.03 3.02
CA TYR A 371 8.77 -22.98 4.03
C TYR A 371 8.33 -24.31 3.45
N PHE A 372 7.56 -24.30 2.36
CA PHE A 372 7.13 -25.52 1.67
C PHE A 372 8.31 -26.29 1.06
N LEU A 373 9.34 -25.59 0.61
CA LEU A 373 10.57 -26.21 0.08
C LEU A 373 11.50 -26.72 1.18
N SER A 374 11.40 -26.18 2.41
CA SER A 374 12.35 -26.46 3.49
C SER A 374 12.55 -27.94 3.82
N PRO A 375 11.55 -28.86 3.82
CA PRO A 375 11.78 -30.25 4.17
C PRO A 375 12.64 -31.00 3.14
N ILE A 376 12.62 -30.55 1.88
CA ILE A 376 13.46 -31.11 0.80
C ILE A 376 14.94 -30.88 1.12
N ILE A 377 15.27 -29.79 1.81
CA ILE A 377 16.64 -29.46 2.22
C ILE A 377 16.96 -30.08 3.59
N LEU A 378 16.06 -29.90 4.56
CA LEU A 378 16.31 -30.26 5.95
C LEU A 378 16.32 -31.78 6.19
N TYR A 379 15.43 -32.54 5.54
CA TYR A 379 15.34 -33.99 5.77
C TYR A 379 16.60 -34.74 5.28
N PRO A 380 17.13 -34.50 4.06
CA PRO A 380 18.40 -35.08 3.64
C PRO A 380 19.57 -34.67 4.52
N LEU A 381 19.65 -33.40 4.95
CA LEU A 381 20.72 -32.94 5.84
C LEU A 381 20.70 -33.66 7.18
N TRP A 382 19.50 -33.93 7.72
CA TRP A 382 19.35 -34.68 8.95
C TRP A 382 19.57 -36.19 8.77
N LYS A 383 19.16 -36.79 7.65
CA LYS A 383 19.30 -38.23 7.41
C LYS A 383 20.75 -38.61 7.08
N PHE A 384 21.42 -37.79 6.29
CA PHE A 384 22.77 -38.01 5.78
C PHE A 384 23.79 -37.07 6.43
N LYS A 385 23.74 -36.92 7.77
CA LYS A 385 24.57 -35.97 8.53
C LYS A 385 26.08 -36.09 8.21
N LYS A 386 26.57 -37.27 7.80
CA LYS A 386 27.97 -37.49 7.41
C LYS A 386 28.38 -36.80 6.10
N HIS A 387 27.43 -36.52 5.21
CA HIS A 387 27.66 -35.90 3.90
C HIS A 387 27.47 -34.38 3.88
N TYR A 388 27.31 -33.74 5.04
CA TYR A 388 27.11 -32.28 5.14
C TYR A 388 28.20 -31.47 4.41
N LYS A 389 29.45 -31.97 4.42
CA LYS A 389 30.60 -31.35 3.73
C LYS A 389 30.44 -31.25 2.21
N VAL A 390 29.59 -32.08 1.60
CA VAL A 390 29.28 -32.05 0.16
C VAL A 390 27.96 -31.31 -0.08
N MET A 391 26.95 -31.60 0.74
CA MET A 391 25.61 -31.03 0.59
C MET A 391 25.59 -29.51 0.78
N ILE A 392 26.32 -28.98 1.77
CA ILE A 392 26.34 -27.54 2.05
C ILE A 392 26.97 -26.77 0.87
N PRO A 393 28.18 -27.10 0.38
CA PRO A 393 28.74 -26.45 -0.81
C PRO A 393 27.85 -26.57 -2.04
N MET A 394 27.18 -27.71 -2.23
CA MET A 394 26.24 -27.90 -3.34
C MET A 394 25.06 -26.93 -3.27
N ILE A 395 24.48 -26.75 -2.08
CA ILE A 395 23.41 -25.76 -1.86
C ILE A 395 23.91 -24.35 -2.17
N PHE A 396 25.09 -23.98 -1.64
CA PHE A 396 25.70 -22.68 -1.92
C PHE A 396 25.94 -22.46 -3.42
N PHE A 397 26.42 -23.48 -4.14
CA PHE A 397 26.66 -23.41 -5.57
C PHE A 397 25.35 -23.17 -6.35
N ILE A 398 24.29 -23.92 -6.04
CA ILE A 398 22.97 -23.76 -6.67
C ILE A 398 22.39 -22.36 -6.41
N THR A 399 22.46 -21.86 -5.17
CA THR A 399 21.97 -20.52 -4.84
C THR A 399 22.79 -19.43 -5.54
N SER A 400 24.10 -19.64 -5.68
CA SER A 400 24.99 -18.69 -6.38
C SER A 400 24.68 -18.63 -7.87
N LEU A 401 24.44 -19.78 -8.51
CA LEU A 401 23.98 -19.84 -9.90
C LEU A 401 22.64 -19.12 -10.08
N GLY A 402 21.71 -19.29 -9.14
CA GLY A 402 20.44 -18.56 -9.14
C GLY A 402 20.63 -17.04 -9.07
N MET A 403 21.51 -16.57 -8.18
CA MET A 403 21.84 -15.14 -8.06
C MET A 403 22.47 -14.59 -9.34
N ILE A 404 23.43 -15.33 -9.93
CA ILE A 404 24.05 -14.95 -11.21
C ILE A 404 23.01 -14.90 -12.32
N TYR A 405 22.10 -15.88 -12.40
CA TYR A 405 21.02 -15.88 -13.39
C TYR A 405 20.11 -14.65 -13.24
N VAL A 406 19.67 -14.33 -12.02
CA VAL A 406 18.84 -13.14 -11.76
C VAL A 406 19.59 -11.87 -12.14
N TYR A 407 20.87 -11.75 -11.76
CA TYR A 407 21.71 -10.62 -12.14
C TYR A 407 21.82 -10.49 -13.66
N LEU A 408 22.08 -11.58 -14.38
CA LEU A 408 22.15 -11.58 -15.84
C LEU A 408 20.82 -11.20 -16.48
N VAL A 409 19.69 -11.69 -15.97
CA VAL A 409 18.37 -11.32 -16.46
C VAL A 409 18.09 -9.84 -16.23
N MET A 410 18.40 -9.31 -15.04
CA MET A 410 18.25 -7.89 -14.74
C MET A 410 19.14 -7.05 -15.65
N TYR A 411 20.43 -7.37 -15.72
CA TYR A 411 21.38 -6.69 -16.59
C TYR A 411 20.92 -6.70 -18.06
N LEU A 412 20.59 -7.86 -18.62
CA LEU A 412 20.22 -7.98 -20.04
C LEU A 412 18.83 -7.38 -20.36
N LYS A 413 17.86 -7.47 -19.44
CA LYS A 413 16.51 -6.92 -19.67
C LYS A 413 16.42 -5.42 -19.36
N GLU A 414 17.07 -4.94 -18.29
CA GLU A 414 17.18 -3.50 -18.04
C GLU A 414 17.96 -2.83 -19.15
N PHE A 415 19.04 -3.39 -19.70
CA PHE A 415 19.66 -2.83 -20.90
C PHE A 415 18.80 -2.91 -22.17
N ARG A 416 17.78 -3.78 -22.25
CA ARG A 416 16.82 -3.78 -23.37
C ARG A 416 15.71 -2.75 -23.21
N VAL A 417 15.21 -2.56 -21.99
CA VAL A 417 14.21 -1.53 -21.67
C VAL A 417 14.87 -0.16 -21.65
N ALA A 418 16.03 -0.03 -21.02
CA ALA A 418 16.85 1.15 -21.04
C ALA A 418 17.60 1.35 -22.36
N GLY A 419 17.86 0.32 -23.16
CA GLY A 419 18.35 0.49 -24.54
C GLY A 419 17.28 1.04 -25.48
N LYS A 420 16.00 0.77 -25.21
CA LYS A 420 14.86 1.36 -25.94
C LYS A 420 14.43 2.74 -25.42
N LEU A 421 14.66 3.06 -24.14
CA LEU A 421 14.30 4.35 -23.51
C LEU A 421 15.49 5.32 -23.30
N TYR A 422 16.72 4.82 -23.19
CA TYR A 422 17.93 5.53 -22.74
C TYR A 422 19.18 5.17 -23.58
N GLY A 423 19.03 4.91 -24.88
CA GLY A 423 20.09 4.47 -25.81
C GLY A 423 21.30 5.43 -26.01
N LYS A 424 21.61 6.32 -25.08
CA LYS A 424 22.77 7.23 -25.11
C LYS A 424 23.37 7.58 -23.73
N PHE A 425 23.10 6.80 -22.67
CA PHE A 425 23.58 7.16 -21.31
C PHE A 425 24.89 6.50 -20.84
N TYR A 426 25.56 5.67 -21.68
CA TYR A 426 26.89 5.12 -21.38
C TYR A 426 27.85 5.30 -22.56
N SER A 427 27.98 6.53 -23.03
CA SER A 427 29.06 6.94 -23.94
C SER A 427 29.83 8.09 -23.30
N CYS A 428 30.56 7.78 -22.23
CA CYS A 428 31.85 8.35 -21.81
C CYS A 428 32.24 7.72 -20.47
#